data_AF-A0A9P8TVV9-F1
#
_entry.id   AF-A0A9P8TVV9-F1
#
_cell.length_a   1.000
_cell.length_b   1.000
_cell.length_c   1.000
_cell.angle_alpha   90.00
_cell.angle_beta   90.00
_cell.angle_gamma   90.00
#
_symmetry.space_group_name_H-M   'P 1'
#
loop_
_entity.id
_entity.type
_entity.pdbx_description
1 polymer ?
#
loop_
_entity_poly.entity_id
_entity_poly.type
_entity_poly.pdbx_seq_one_letter_code
_entity_poly.pdbx_strand_id
1 'polypeptide(L)'
;MAAPGFQRWKVDKPWLELSCALGEGPFYEKETNSVRLVDIKKKQVLTVSAADHGDGSSLKTIQLDTCPTVTVDIEGVDPRDRILLGVKHGVAVLDRQTGTCTMLAPFNDGGSNERLRSNDGAADPHGKLWLGAMTDFQYGEPQPEGFLARFDSSKAKEEVLADLCIPNGIGWSPDNKTMYFAHSKSRELFAFDYSPETGAVSNKRSWYRHDGPGEPDGFRVDVDGNVWLAIWGESTVLKIHPEGKVIGSIALPTRHITCVQFVGTELVITSAADADGGDDTSNKYGGALFKVDVGIAGLEPFKFRL
;
A
#
# COMPACT_ATOMS: atom_id res chain seq x y z
N MET A 1 7.76 14.89 25.79
CA MET A 1 6.41 14.61 26.34
C MET A 1 5.43 14.63 25.18
N ALA A 2 4.55 13.63 25.04
CA ALA A 2 3.59 13.63 23.94
C ALA A 2 2.60 14.80 24.09
N ALA A 3 2.15 15.35 22.97
CA ALA A 3 1.17 16.44 22.96
C ALA A 3 -0.11 16.00 23.71
N PRO A 4 -0.80 16.91 24.42
CA PRO A 4 -2.12 16.62 24.98
C PRO A 4 -3.03 16.02 23.90
N GLY A 5 -3.68 14.89 24.19
CA GLY A 5 -4.55 14.20 23.22
C GLY A 5 -3.87 13.16 22.32
N PHE A 6 -2.58 12.86 22.52
CA PHE A 6 -1.88 11.82 21.74
C PHE A 6 -2.48 10.42 21.99
N GLN A 7 -2.94 9.76 20.93
CA GLN A 7 -3.62 8.46 20.98
C GLN A 7 -2.61 7.31 20.88
N ARG A 8 -2.78 6.24 21.66
CA ARG A 8 -1.87 5.09 21.67
C ARG A 8 -2.63 3.78 21.57
N TRP A 9 -2.16 2.93 20.67
CA TRP A 9 -2.55 1.53 20.58
C TRP A 9 -1.32 0.65 20.65
N LYS A 10 -1.52 -0.61 21.02
CA LYS A 10 -0.48 -1.62 21.06
C LYS A 10 -1.06 -2.94 20.57
N VAL A 11 -0.33 -3.60 19.69
CA VAL A 11 -0.61 -4.96 19.25
C VAL A 11 0.55 -5.84 19.70
N ASP A 12 0.28 -6.83 20.55
CA ASP A 12 1.31 -7.70 21.11
C ASP A 12 1.51 -9.00 20.32
N LYS A 13 0.51 -9.40 19.51
CA LYS A 13 0.51 -10.64 18.74
C LYS A 13 -0.15 -10.44 17.38
N PRO A 14 0.25 -11.20 16.36
CA PRO A 14 -0.43 -11.20 15.08
C PRO A 14 -1.90 -11.56 15.19
N TRP A 15 -2.70 -10.99 14.29
CA TRP A 15 -4.01 -11.55 13.97
C TRP A 15 -3.83 -12.86 13.19
N LEU A 16 -2.92 -12.89 12.22
CA LEU A 16 -2.54 -14.10 11.48
C LEU A 16 -1.03 -14.23 11.45
N GLU A 17 -0.50 -15.34 11.95
CA GLU A 17 0.93 -15.68 11.90
C GLU A 17 1.33 -16.18 10.50
N LEU A 18 1.12 -15.33 9.48
CA LEU A 18 1.63 -15.57 8.13
C LEU A 18 3.15 -15.42 8.10
N SER A 19 3.78 -16.03 7.10
CA SER A 19 5.22 -15.88 6.84
C SER A 19 5.46 -15.15 5.53
N CYS A 20 4.83 -13.98 5.33
CA CYS A 20 5.07 -13.21 4.11
C CYS A 20 6.54 -12.75 4.02
N ALA A 21 7.16 -12.91 2.85
CA ALA A 21 8.50 -12.38 2.63
C ALA A 21 8.45 -10.84 2.50
N LEU A 22 7.45 -10.31 1.80
CA LEU A 22 7.12 -8.89 1.75
C LEU A 22 5.62 -8.73 1.58
N GLY A 23 4.88 -8.77 2.69
CA GLY A 23 3.43 -8.58 2.71
C GLY A 23 3.09 -7.12 2.46
N GLU A 24 2.22 -6.83 1.50
CA GLU A 24 1.96 -5.47 1.02
C GLU A 24 0.56 -5.30 0.45
N GLY A 25 0.19 -4.06 0.14
CA GLY A 25 -1.02 -3.69 -0.59
C GLY A 25 -2.31 -4.28 -0.02
N PRO A 26 -2.56 -4.21 1.30
CA PRO A 26 -3.81 -4.70 1.87
C PRO A 26 -5.01 -3.90 1.32
N PHE A 27 -6.08 -4.62 1.01
CA PHE A 27 -7.31 -4.10 0.42
C PHE A 27 -8.51 -4.81 1.05
N TYR A 28 -9.53 -4.04 1.45
CA TYR A 28 -10.74 -4.60 2.05
C TYR A 28 -11.86 -4.71 1.01
N GLU A 29 -12.29 -5.93 0.72
CA GLU A 29 -13.42 -6.25 -0.14
C GLU A 29 -14.69 -6.35 0.72
N LYS A 30 -15.48 -5.27 0.75
CA LYS A 30 -16.69 -5.19 1.59
C LYS A 30 -17.75 -6.22 1.23
N GLU A 31 -17.93 -6.45 -0.06
CA GLU A 31 -18.96 -7.32 -0.61
C GLU A 31 -18.80 -8.77 -0.16
N THR A 32 -17.57 -9.20 0.11
CA THR A 32 -17.21 -10.54 0.57
C THR A 32 -16.71 -10.57 2.02
N ASN A 33 -16.62 -9.41 2.67
CA ASN A 33 -16.00 -9.22 3.97
C ASN A 33 -14.62 -9.90 4.06
N SER A 34 -13.76 -9.67 3.06
CA SER A 34 -12.42 -10.25 2.98
C SER A 34 -11.35 -9.18 2.88
N VAL A 35 -10.16 -9.51 3.38
CA VAL A 35 -8.94 -8.73 3.16
C VAL A 35 -8.10 -9.45 2.12
N ARG A 36 -7.75 -8.75 1.05
CA ARG A 36 -6.76 -9.17 0.07
C ARG A 36 -5.44 -8.44 0.33
N LEU A 37 -4.34 -9.09 0.03
CA LEU A 37 -3.00 -8.50 0.05
C LEU A 37 -2.10 -9.21 -0.96
N VAL A 38 -0.88 -8.73 -1.12
CA VAL A 38 0.16 -9.39 -1.91
C VAL A 38 1.31 -9.84 -1.03
N ASP A 39 1.99 -10.90 -1.43
CA ASP A 39 3.39 -11.12 -1.07
C ASP A 39 4.24 -10.90 -2.32
N ILE A 40 4.91 -9.75 -2.37
CA ILE A 40 5.61 -9.29 -3.57
C ILE A 40 6.72 -10.26 -3.94
N LYS A 41 7.51 -10.70 -2.94
CA LYS A 41 8.67 -11.56 -3.15
C LYS A 41 8.28 -13.01 -3.43
N LYS A 42 7.18 -13.50 -2.83
CA LYS A 42 6.65 -14.84 -3.12
C LYS A 42 5.75 -14.91 -4.36
N LYS A 43 5.47 -13.77 -5.00
CA LYS A 43 4.59 -13.67 -6.18
C LYS A 43 3.18 -14.17 -5.92
N GLN A 44 2.61 -13.79 -4.79
CA GLN A 44 1.31 -14.30 -4.35
C GLN A 44 0.30 -13.17 -4.16
N VAL A 45 -0.96 -13.48 -4.48
CA VAL A 45 -2.12 -12.74 -4.00
C VAL A 45 -2.79 -13.60 -2.94
N LEU A 46 -2.93 -13.06 -1.72
CA LEU A 46 -3.58 -13.75 -0.61
C LEU A 46 -4.94 -13.12 -0.34
N THR A 47 -5.92 -13.91 0.09
CA THR A 47 -7.24 -13.44 0.50
C THR A 47 -7.67 -14.19 1.75
N VAL A 48 -8.13 -13.46 2.76
CA VAL A 48 -8.59 -14.04 4.03
C VAL A 48 -9.89 -13.37 4.46
N SER A 49 -10.77 -14.09 5.16
CA SER A 49 -11.97 -13.49 5.74
C SER A 49 -11.58 -12.45 6.79
N ALA A 50 -12.20 -11.28 6.79
CA ALA A 50 -12.02 -10.29 7.86
C ALA A 50 -12.54 -10.79 9.22
N ALA A 51 -13.43 -11.79 9.20
CA ALA A 51 -13.98 -12.46 10.36
C ALA A 51 -13.15 -13.68 10.81
N ASP A 52 -12.01 -13.97 10.17
CA ASP A 52 -11.13 -15.07 10.58
C ASP A 52 -10.67 -14.89 12.04
N HIS A 53 -10.70 -15.97 12.81
CA HIS A 53 -10.37 -15.95 14.24
C HIS A 53 -8.86 -16.03 14.52
N GLY A 54 -8.04 -15.97 13.48
CA GLY A 54 -6.59 -15.98 13.56
C GLY A 54 -5.94 -17.33 13.31
N ASP A 55 -6.73 -18.34 12.94
CA ASP A 55 -6.24 -19.68 12.59
C ASP A 55 -5.89 -19.81 11.09
N GLY A 56 -6.27 -18.82 10.27
CA GLY A 56 -5.98 -18.79 8.84
C GLY A 56 -6.78 -19.81 8.04
N SER A 57 -7.83 -20.42 8.62
CA SER A 57 -8.67 -21.42 7.96
C SER A 57 -9.39 -20.88 6.71
N SER A 58 -9.58 -19.56 6.63
CA SER A 58 -10.18 -18.91 5.46
C SER A 58 -9.17 -18.40 4.43
N LEU A 59 -7.87 -18.59 4.66
CA LEU A 59 -6.82 -18.11 3.78
C LEU A 59 -6.84 -18.85 2.43
N LYS A 60 -6.83 -18.06 1.36
CA LYS A 60 -6.69 -18.52 -0.03
C LYS A 60 -5.50 -17.82 -0.66
N THR A 61 -4.78 -18.55 -1.49
CA THR A 61 -3.58 -18.04 -2.17
C THR A 61 -3.67 -18.32 -3.66
N ILE A 62 -3.39 -17.30 -4.47
CA ILE A 62 -3.15 -17.42 -5.91
C ILE A 62 -1.66 -17.19 -6.14
N GLN A 63 -0.99 -18.19 -6.69
CA GLN A 63 0.42 -18.10 -7.08
C GLN A 63 0.51 -17.53 -8.51
N LEU A 64 1.36 -16.52 -8.69
CA LEU A 64 1.62 -15.89 -9.99
C LEU A 64 3.05 -16.18 -10.47
N ASP A 65 3.26 -16.00 -11.77
CA ASP A 65 4.57 -16.06 -12.43
C ASP A 65 5.33 -14.71 -12.39
N THR A 66 4.60 -13.61 -12.19
CA THR A 66 5.09 -12.24 -12.02
C THR A 66 4.95 -11.75 -10.59
N CYS A 67 5.70 -10.71 -10.20
CA CYS A 67 5.59 -10.09 -8.87
C CYS A 67 4.38 -9.15 -8.83
N PRO A 68 3.30 -9.44 -8.09
CA PRO A 68 2.23 -8.49 -7.81
C PRO A 68 2.68 -7.54 -6.71
N THR A 69 2.31 -6.26 -6.81
CA THR A 69 2.81 -5.21 -5.91
C THR A 69 1.69 -4.43 -5.24
N VAL A 70 0.55 -4.32 -5.91
CA VAL A 70 -0.69 -3.76 -5.37
C VAL A 70 -1.90 -4.38 -6.07
N THR A 71 -3.06 -4.38 -5.41
CA THR A 71 -4.33 -4.79 -6.01
C THR A 71 -5.36 -3.67 -5.96
N VAL A 72 -6.17 -3.55 -7.01
CA VAL A 72 -7.24 -2.54 -7.09
C VAL A 72 -8.49 -3.17 -7.72
N ASP A 73 -9.66 -2.85 -7.16
CA ASP A 73 -10.94 -3.27 -7.73
C ASP A 73 -11.24 -2.50 -9.01
N ILE A 74 -11.93 -3.16 -9.95
CA ILE A 74 -12.34 -2.56 -11.22
C ILE A 74 -13.82 -2.18 -11.13
N GLU A 75 -14.16 -0.95 -11.52
CA GLU A 75 -15.53 -0.44 -11.53
C GLU A 75 -16.44 -1.32 -12.41
N GLY A 76 -17.57 -1.76 -11.85
CA GLY A 76 -18.54 -2.60 -12.55
C GLY A 76 -18.13 -4.08 -12.73
N VAL A 77 -17.02 -4.51 -12.13
CA VAL A 77 -16.54 -5.90 -12.19
C VAL A 77 -16.60 -6.51 -10.79
N ASP A 78 -17.08 -7.74 -10.68
CA ASP A 78 -17.06 -8.48 -9.42
C ASP A 78 -15.59 -8.78 -9.06
N PRO A 79 -15.10 -8.30 -7.90
CA PRO A 79 -13.72 -8.51 -7.53
C PRO A 79 -13.40 -9.99 -7.34
N ARG A 80 -14.39 -10.88 -7.10
CA ARG A 80 -14.20 -12.34 -7.05
C ARG A 80 -13.77 -12.94 -8.38
N ASP A 81 -14.10 -12.28 -9.49
CA ASP A 81 -13.77 -12.76 -10.83
C ASP A 81 -12.50 -12.13 -11.36
N ARG A 82 -12.42 -10.79 -11.32
CA ARG A 82 -11.27 -10.06 -11.88
C ARG A 82 -10.93 -8.83 -11.06
N ILE A 83 -9.61 -8.59 -10.95
CA ILE A 83 -9.05 -7.42 -10.29
C ILE A 83 -7.87 -6.87 -11.10
N LEU A 84 -7.53 -5.62 -10.85
CA LEU A 84 -6.34 -4.99 -11.39
C LEU A 84 -5.15 -5.24 -10.46
N LEU A 85 -3.97 -5.41 -11.04
CA LEU A 85 -2.71 -5.56 -10.34
C LEU A 85 -1.69 -4.54 -10.86
N GLY A 86 -0.93 -3.94 -9.94
CA GLY A 86 0.45 -3.56 -10.25
C GLY A 86 1.29 -4.83 -10.32
N VAL A 87 2.05 -5.00 -11.40
CA VAL A 87 2.99 -6.11 -11.60
C VAL A 87 4.35 -5.58 -12.04
N LYS A 88 5.41 -6.40 -11.99
CA LYS A 88 6.79 -5.98 -12.28
C LYS A 88 6.90 -4.99 -13.45
N HIS A 89 6.26 -5.29 -14.59
CA HIS A 89 6.42 -4.50 -15.81
C HIS A 89 5.25 -3.57 -16.15
N GLY A 90 4.33 -3.30 -15.22
CA GLY A 90 3.22 -2.37 -15.46
C GLY A 90 1.94 -2.81 -14.78
N VAL A 91 0.82 -2.61 -15.49
CA VAL A 91 -0.53 -2.89 -15.00
C VAL A 91 -1.07 -4.12 -15.69
N ALA A 92 -1.64 -5.05 -14.92
CA ALA A 92 -2.27 -6.26 -15.44
C ALA A 92 -3.66 -6.49 -14.84
N VAL A 93 -4.47 -7.27 -15.53
CA VAL A 93 -5.74 -7.79 -15.01
C VAL A 93 -5.52 -9.25 -14.61
N LEU A 94 -5.82 -9.58 -13.35
CA LEU A 94 -5.86 -10.95 -12.87
C LEU A 94 -7.27 -11.50 -13.00
N ASP A 95 -7.41 -12.61 -13.72
CA ASP A 95 -8.56 -13.50 -13.61
C ASP A 95 -8.35 -14.42 -12.40
N ARG A 96 -9.16 -14.23 -11.34
CA ARG A 96 -8.99 -14.93 -10.06
C ARG A 96 -9.50 -16.37 -10.11
N GLN A 97 -10.32 -16.73 -11.10
CA GLN A 97 -10.83 -18.09 -11.26
C GLN A 97 -9.77 -19.00 -11.87
N THR A 98 -8.99 -18.46 -12.81
CA THR A 98 -7.94 -19.22 -13.53
C THR A 98 -6.53 -18.94 -13.01
N GLY A 99 -6.32 -17.84 -12.29
CA GLY A 99 -4.99 -17.35 -11.91
C GLY A 99 -4.24 -16.65 -13.06
N THR A 100 -4.89 -16.45 -14.21
CA THR A 100 -4.26 -15.86 -15.40
C THR A 100 -4.08 -14.36 -15.23
N CYS A 101 -2.83 -13.89 -15.39
CA CYS A 101 -2.51 -12.47 -15.37
C CYS A 101 -2.29 -11.94 -16.80
N THR A 102 -3.13 -11.02 -17.25
CA THR A 102 -3.06 -10.42 -18.60
C THR A 102 -2.55 -8.99 -18.52
N MET A 103 -1.43 -8.70 -19.18
CA MET A 103 -0.88 -7.34 -19.23
C MET A 103 -1.88 -6.38 -19.88
N LEU A 104 -2.24 -5.32 -19.17
CA LEU A 104 -3.13 -4.27 -19.64
C LEU A 104 -2.33 -3.11 -20.23
N ALA A 105 -1.36 -2.59 -19.48
CA ALA A 105 -0.54 -1.45 -19.86
C ALA A 105 0.90 -1.65 -19.34
N PRO A 106 1.88 -1.94 -20.22
CA PRO A 106 3.27 -2.06 -19.80
C PRO A 106 3.85 -0.68 -19.44
N PHE A 107 4.92 -0.67 -18.66
CA PHE A 107 5.64 0.58 -18.38
C PHE A 107 6.30 1.18 -19.62
N ASN A 108 6.74 0.38 -20.59
CA ASN A 108 7.41 0.86 -21.78
C ASN A 108 6.86 0.18 -23.03
N ASP A 109 6.58 0.98 -24.06
CA ASP A 109 6.19 0.50 -25.39
C ASP A 109 7.46 0.03 -26.13
N GLY A 110 7.80 -1.26 -26.03
CA GLY A 110 8.84 -1.87 -26.87
C GLY A 110 10.06 -2.48 -26.16
N GLY A 111 10.02 -2.69 -24.84
CA GLY A 111 11.01 -3.49 -24.13
C GLY A 111 10.85 -3.45 -22.61
N SER A 112 11.23 -4.52 -21.92
CA SER A 112 11.26 -4.53 -20.46
C SER A 112 12.50 -3.77 -19.96
N ASN A 113 12.29 -2.65 -19.26
CA ASN A 113 13.36 -2.16 -18.38
C ASN A 113 13.42 -3.12 -17.20
N GLU A 114 14.21 -4.18 -17.33
CA GLU A 114 14.33 -5.23 -16.33
C GLU A 114 14.78 -4.70 -14.97
N ARG A 115 15.46 -3.55 -14.95
CA ARG A 115 15.93 -2.90 -13.71
C ARG A 115 14.79 -2.42 -12.83
N LEU A 116 13.61 -2.16 -13.39
CA LEU A 116 12.48 -1.63 -12.63
C LEU A 116 11.43 -2.70 -12.35
N ARG A 117 10.82 -2.58 -11.18
CA ARG A 117 9.56 -3.22 -10.82
C ARG A 117 8.56 -2.15 -10.38
N SER A 118 7.26 -2.44 -10.47
CA SER A 118 6.28 -1.64 -9.74
C SER A 118 6.46 -1.78 -8.23
N ASN A 119 5.85 -0.87 -7.48
CA ASN A 119 5.74 -0.90 -6.04
C ASN A 119 4.29 -0.56 -5.64
N ASP A 120 4.05 0.42 -4.76
CA ASP A 120 2.69 0.75 -4.34
C ASP A 120 1.90 1.55 -5.39
N GLY A 121 0.58 1.57 -5.21
CA GLY A 121 -0.36 2.29 -6.08
C GLY A 121 -1.78 2.37 -5.53
N ALA A 122 -2.62 3.18 -6.16
CA ALA A 122 -4.04 3.27 -5.84
C ALA A 122 -4.82 3.83 -7.03
N ALA A 123 -6.11 3.49 -7.13
CA ALA A 123 -7.00 4.23 -8.02
C ALA A 123 -7.33 5.61 -7.43
N ASP A 124 -7.52 6.59 -8.30
CA ASP A 124 -7.91 7.95 -7.94
C ASP A 124 -9.43 8.20 -8.10
N PRO A 125 -9.95 9.36 -7.67
CA PRO A 125 -11.36 9.72 -7.82
C PRO A 125 -11.89 9.69 -9.27
N HIS A 126 -11.02 9.73 -10.27
CA HIS A 126 -11.38 9.67 -11.69
C HIS A 126 -11.31 8.23 -12.26
N GLY A 127 -10.97 7.26 -11.41
CA GLY A 127 -10.83 5.86 -11.79
C GLY A 127 -9.53 5.56 -12.54
N LYS A 128 -8.51 6.42 -12.43
CA LYS A 128 -7.17 6.16 -12.98
C LYS A 128 -6.32 5.44 -11.96
N LEU A 129 -5.52 4.47 -12.39
CA LEU A 129 -4.55 3.81 -11.52
C LEU A 129 -3.28 4.63 -11.45
N TRP A 130 -2.86 5.01 -10.25
CA TRP A 130 -1.53 5.54 -9.99
C TRP A 130 -0.63 4.40 -9.51
N LEU A 131 0.55 4.26 -10.11
CA LEU A 131 1.47 3.16 -9.82
C LEU A 131 2.91 3.66 -9.81
N GLY A 132 3.62 3.39 -8.72
CA GLY A 132 5.04 3.66 -8.57
C GLY A 132 5.91 2.57 -9.19
N ALA A 133 7.11 2.93 -9.63
CA ALA A 133 8.16 2.02 -10.06
C ALA A 133 9.50 2.35 -9.40
N MET A 134 10.31 1.34 -9.13
CA MET A 134 11.62 1.44 -8.48
C MET A 134 12.58 0.34 -8.94
N THR A 135 13.86 0.47 -8.58
CA THR A 135 14.86 -0.58 -8.80
C THR A 135 14.39 -1.92 -8.20
N ASP A 136 14.41 -2.98 -9.00
CA ASP A 136 14.04 -4.34 -8.62
C ASP A 136 15.13 -5.00 -7.76
N PHE A 137 14.74 -5.95 -6.91
CA PHE A 137 15.56 -6.54 -5.85
C PHE A 137 16.91 -7.07 -6.36
N GLN A 138 16.95 -7.58 -7.59
CA GLN A 138 18.13 -8.19 -8.21
C GLN A 138 19.17 -7.17 -8.73
N TYR A 139 18.86 -5.87 -8.70
CA TYR A 139 19.74 -4.81 -9.22
C TYR A 139 20.39 -3.95 -8.12
N GLY A 140 20.31 -4.39 -6.87
CA GLY A 140 20.95 -3.75 -5.73
C GLY A 140 20.10 -2.66 -5.08
N GLU A 141 20.78 -1.71 -4.43
CA GLU A 141 20.12 -0.62 -3.70
C GLU A 141 19.29 0.27 -4.62
N PRO A 142 18.10 0.74 -4.17
CA PRO A 142 17.26 1.65 -4.94
C PRO A 142 17.99 2.90 -5.43
N GLN A 143 17.95 3.12 -6.74
CA GLN A 143 18.54 4.28 -7.42
C GLN A 143 17.43 5.28 -7.83
N PRO A 144 17.75 6.57 -8.04
CA PRO A 144 16.79 7.57 -8.51
C PRO A 144 16.47 7.39 -10.01
N GLU A 145 15.96 6.21 -10.37
CA GLU A 145 15.55 5.81 -11.74
C GLU A 145 14.07 5.40 -11.79
N GLY A 146 13.38 5.45 -10.64
CA GLY A 146 11.96 5.16 -10.49
C GLY A 146 11.07 6.36 -10.81
N PHE A 147 9.77 6.10 -10.88
CA PHE A 147 8.76 7.09 -11.23
C PHE A 147 7.42 6.81 -10.57
N LEU A 148 6.52 7.79 -10.61
CA LEU A 148 5.09 7.62 -10.35
C LEU A 148 4.35 7.95 -11.64
N ALA A 149 3.55 7.01 -12.14
CA ALA A 149 2.75 7.22 -13.35
C ALA A 149 1.27 6.95 -13.07
N ARG A 150 0.39 7.60 -13.85
CA ARG A 150 -1.03 7.29 -13.89
C ARG A 150 -1.42 6.61 -15.19
N PHE A 151 -2.35 5.67 -15.10
CA PHE A 151 -2.88 4.85 -16.18
C PHE A 151 -4.39 5.01 -16.25
N ASP A 152 -4.91 5.12 -17.46
CA ASP A 152 -6.36 5.11 -17.73
C ASP A 152 -6.78 3.88 -18.55
N SER A 153 -8.07 3.79 -18.85
CA SER A 153 -8.67 2.73 -19.67
C SER A 153 -8.09 2.64 -21.09
N SER A 154 -7.55 3.73 -21.62
CA SER A 154 -6.91 3.76 -22.94
C SER A 154 -5.51 3.14 -22.93
N LYS A 155 -5.03 2.68 -21.75
CA LYS A 155 -3.71 2.12 -21.49
C LYS A 155 -2.59 3.15 -21.60
N ALA A 156 -2.92 4.44 -21.69
CA ALA A 156 -1.94 5.50 -21.74
C ALA A 156 -1.23 5.63 -20.39
N LYS A 157 0.10 5.54 -20.41
CA LYS A 157 0.96 5.88 -19.27
C LYS A 157 1.29 7.37 -19.32
N GLU A 158 0.94 8.09 -18.26
CA GLU A 158 1.43 9.45 -18.03
C GLU A 158 2.31 9.48 -16.80
N GLU A 159 3.59 9.81 -16.98
CA GLU A 159 4.52 9.99 -15.87
C GLU A 159 4.23 11.32 -15.17
N VAL A 160 4.10 11.26 -13.85
CA VAL A 160 3.75 12.41 -13.01
C VAL A 160 4.93 12.87 -12.16
N LEU A 161 5.74 11.92 -11.68
CA LEU A 161 6.98 12.19 -10.95
C LEU A 161 8.09 11.27 -11.48
N ALA A 162 9.29 11.80 -11.59
CA ALA A 162 10.51 11.09 -11.97
C ALA A 162 11.53 11.08 -10.83
N ASP A 163 12.67 10.42 -11.06
CA ASP A 163 13.85 10.38 -10.19
C ASP A 163 13.56 9.88 -8.76
N LEU A 164 12.62 8.93 -8.64
CA LEU A 164 12.22 8.34 -7.36
C LEU A 164 13.09 7.13 -7.03
N CYS A 165 13.47 6.96 -5.76
CA CYS A 165 14.14 5.75 -5.30
C CYS A 165 13.12 4.68 -4.86
N ILE A 166 12.19 5.03 -3.98
CA ILE A 166 11.14 4.13 -3.49
C ILE A 166 9.82 4.91 -3.42
N PRO A 167 8.98 4.87 -4.47
CA PRO A 167 7.61 5.37 -4.42
C PRO A 167 6.72 4.41 -3.63
N ASN A 168 6.00 4.94 -2.66
CA ASN A 168 5.14 4.15 -1.78
C ASN A 168 3.75 4.78 -1.70
N GLY A 169 3.05 4.60 -0.58
CA GLY A 169 1.70 5.08 -0.28
C GLY A 169 1.20 6.26 -1.13
N ILE A 170 0.02 6.10 -1.72
CA ILE A 170 -0.71 7.17 -2.39
C ILE A 170 -2.18 7.16 -1.95
N GLY A 171 -2.75 8.35 -1.74
CA GLY A 171 -4.13 8.51 -1.30
C GLY A 171 -4.62 9.95 -1.39
N TRP A 172 -5.90 10.17 -1.10
CA TRP A 172 -6.55 11.48 -1.23
C TRP A 172 -7.21 11.92 0.08
N SER A 173 -7.31 13.24 0.27
CA SER A 173 -8.08 13.84 1.36
C SER A 173 -9.59 13.56 1.19
N PRO A 174 -10.40 13.65 2.27
CA PRO A 174 -11.85 13.39 2.20
C PRO A 174 -12.61 14.26 1.19
N ASP A 175 -12.13 15.47 0.92
CA ASP A 175 -12.71 16.39 -0.05
C ASP A 175 -12.17 16.22 -1.49
N ASN A 176 -11.27 15.25 -1.70
CA ASN A 176 -10.58 14.96 -2.95
C ASN A 176 -9.78 16.13 -3.52
N LYS A 177 -9.35 17.10 -2.70
CA LYS A 177 -8.56 18.26 -3.16
C LYS A 177 -7.07 18.16 -2.88
N THR A 178 -6.66 17.19 -2.07
CA THR A 178 -5.26 16.93 -1.77
C THR A 178 -4.93 15.49 -2.11
N MET A 179 -3.86 15.28 -2.88
CA MET A 179 -3.24 13.97 -3.04
C MET A 179 -2.01 13.90 -2.13
N TYR A 180 -1.91 12.83 -1.36
CA TYR A 180 -0.74 12.49 -0.54
C TYR A 180 0.08 11.42 -1.22
N PHE A 181 1.41 11.49 -1.10
CA PHE A 181 2.34 10.53 -1.69
C PHE A 181 3.56 10.32 -0.79
N ALA A 182 3.86 9.07 -0.46
CA ALA A 182 5.01 8.69 0.35
C ALA A 182 6.23 8.35 -0.52
N HIS A 183 7.39 8.88 -0.13
CA HIS A 183 8.68 8.52 -0.72
C HIS A 183 9.66 8.10 0.39
N SER A 184 9.93 6.80 0.46
CA SER A 184 10.58 6.17 1.62
C SER A 184 12.00 6.68 1.84
N LYS A 185 12.83 6.76 0.79
CA LYS A 185 14.24 7.18 0.92
C LYS A 185 14.43 8.65 1.28
N SER A 186 13.49 9.54 0.93
CA SER A 186 13.54 10.93 1.42
C SER A 186 12.93 11.09 2.81
N ARG A 187 12.24 10.05 3.32
CA ARG A 187 11.47 10.07 4.57
C ARG A 187 10.37 11.11 4.57
N GLU A 188 9.76 11.34 3.42
CA GLU A 188 8.73 12.37 3.26
C GLU A 188 7.41 11.79 2.77
N LEU A 189 6.32 12.34 3.32
CA LEU A 189 5.02 12.38 2.67
C LEU A 189 4.87 13.77 2.04
N PHE A 190 4.69 13.77 0.72
CA PHE A 190 4.36 14.95 -0.04
C PHE A 190 2.85 15.13 -0.13
N ALA A 191 2.40 16.38 -0.22
CA ALA A 191 1.05 16.73 -0.63
C ALA A 191 1.08 17.49 -1.97
N PHE A 192 0.01 17.33 -2.74
CA PHE A 192 -0.24 18.01 -3.98
C PHE A 192 -1.67 18.55 -3.96
N ASP A 193 -1.89 19.69 -4.59
CA ASP A 193 -3.25 20.11 -4.91
C ASP A 193 -3.75 19.23 -6.04
N TYR A 194 -4.86 18.53 -5.83
CA TYR A 194 -5.53 17.67 -6.80
C TYR A 194 -6.81 18.36 -7.26
N SER A 195 -7.04 18.47 -8.58
CA SER A 195 -8.29 19.01 -9.12
C SER A 195 -9.33 17.90 -9.24
N PRO A 196 -10.45 17.95 -8.47
CA PRO A 196 -11.55 17.00 -8.63
C PRO A 196 -12.19 17.03 -10.02
N GLU A 197 -12.02 18.10 -10.78
CA GLU A 197 -12.60 18.28 -12.11
C GLU A 197 -11.76 17.62 -13.21
N THR A 198 -10.44 17.64 -13.08
CA THR A 198 -9.51 17.24 -14.16
C THR A 198 -8.58 16.08 -13.79
N GLY A 199 -8.45 15.78 -12.49
CA GLY A 199 -7.46 14.86 -11.94
C GLY A 199 -6.02 15.37 -12.04
N ALA A 200 -5.81 16.64 -12.38
CA ALA A 200 -4.47 17.24 -12.43
C ALA A 200 -3.90 17.45 -11.02
N VAL A 201 -2.57 17.32 -10.90
CA VAL A 201 -1.84 17.60 -9.66
C VAL A 201 -0.89 18.78 -9.82
N SER A 202 -0.75 19.59 -8.78
CA SER A 202 0.16 20.75 -8.76
C SER A 202 0.62 21.06 -7.33
N ASN A 203 1.47 22.08 -7.17
CA ASN A 203 1.89 22.60 -5.85
C ASN A 203 2.44 21.52 -4.90
N LYS A 204 3.34 20.67 -5.42
CA LYS A 204 4.09 19.68 -4.63
C LYS A 204 4.73 20.36 -3.43
N ARG A 205 4.45 19.86 -2.23
CA ARG A 205 5.03 20.34 -0.98
C ARG A 205 5.33 19.18 -0.04
N SER A 206 6.39 19.31 0.75
CA SER A 206 6.60 18.42 1.89
C SER A 206 5.46 18.68 2.89
N TRP A 207 4.69 17.64 3.20
CA TRP A 207 3.56 17.75 4.13
C TRP A 207 3.93 17.18 5.50
N TYR A 208 4.66 16.07 5.50
CA TYR A 208 5.24 15.46 6.69
C TYR A 208 6.61 14.91 6.36
N ARG A 209 7.58 15.17 7.24
CA ARG A 209 8.90 14.53 7.19
C ARG A 209 9.08 13.70 8.44
N HIS A 210 9.46 12.45 8.25
CA HIS A 210 9.75 11.54 9.34
C HIS A 210 11.18 11.77 9.85
N ASP A 211 11.30 12.13 11.12
CA ASP A 211 12.59 12.44 11.76
C ASP A 211 13.30 11.18 12.31
N GLY A 212 12.61 10.05 12.36
CA GLY A 212 13.16 8.78 12.85
C GLY A 212 14.08 8.08 11.85
N PRO A 213 14.78 7.02 12.28
CA PRO A 213 15.66 6.22 11.42
C PRO A 213 14.92 5.41 10.34
N GLY A 214 13.63 5.14 10.51
CA GLY A 214 12.79 4.36 9.61
C GLY A 214 12.35 5.11 8.36
N GLU A 215 11.52 4.45 7.56
CA GLU A 215 11.07 4.96 6.27
C GLU A 215 9.54 4.90 6.17
N PRO A 216 8.87 5.99 5.74
CA PRO A 216 7.46 5.97 5.39
C PRO A 216 7.17 4.94 4.31
N ASP A 217 6.13 4.14 4.50
CA ASP A 217 5.73 3.08 3.58
C ASP A 217 4.28 3.32 3.11
N GLY A 218 3.43 2.30 3.07
CA GLY A 218 2.02 2.43 2.73
C GLY A 218 1.15 3.12 3.80
N PHE A 219 0.06 3.78 3.39
CA PHE A 219 -0.86 4.47 4.30
C PHE A 219 -2.33 4.42 3.85
N ARG A 220 -3.23 4.79 4.76
CA ARG A 220 -4.64 5.13 4.47
C ARG A 220 -5.06 6.40 5.19
N VAL A 221 -6.13 7.02 4.68
CA VAL A 221 -6.74 8.23 5.26
C VAL A 221 -8.04 7.84 5.95
N ASP A 222 -8.26 8.35 7.16
CA ASP A 222 -9.53 8.18 7.87
C ASP A 222 -10.57 9.24 7.49
N VAL A 223 -11.82 9.05 7.93
CA VAL A 223 -12.94 9.95 7.60
C VAL A 223 -12.75 11.38 8.14
N ASP A 224 -11.89 11.58 9.13
CA ASP A 224 -11.53 12.91 9.67
C ASP A 224 -10.33 13.53 8.92
N GLY A 225 -9.77 12.82 7.93
CA GLY A 225 -8.63 13.27 7.13
C GLY A 225 -7.26 12.98 7.74
N ASN A 226 -7.17 12.22 8.83
CA ASN A 226 -5.88 11.83 9.39
C ASN A 226 -5.25 10.71 8.53
N VAL A 227 -3.94 10.80 8.34
CA VAL A 227 -3.14 9.78 7.64
C VAL A 227 -2.64 8.75 8.65
N TRP A 228 -2.88 7.47 8.38
CA TRP A 228 -2.37 6.32 9.12
C TRP A 228 -1.23 5.69 8.32
N LEU A 229 0.01 5.99 8.72
CA LEU A 229 1.22 5.72 7.95
C LEU A 229 2.05 4.62 8.60
N ALA A 230 2.30 3.53 7.86
CA ALA A 230 3.28 2.53 8.23
C ALA A 230 4.71 3.11 8.18
N ILE A 231 5.52 2.78 9.18
CA ILE A 231 6.94 3.15 9.21
C ILE A 231 7.78 1.88 9.21
N TRP A 232 8.43 1.61 8.07
CA TRP A 232 9.38 0.53 7.92
C TRP A 232 10.57 0.73 8.86
N GLY A 233 10.88 -0.30 9.65
CA GLY A 233 12.06 -0.35 10.52
C GLY A 233 11.84 0.13 11.96
N GLU A 234 10.65 0.66 12.29
CA GLU A 234 10.35 1.26 13.61
C GLU A 234 9.18 0.63 14.36
N SER A 235 8.65 -0.49 13.88
CA SER A 235 7.59 -1.23 14.57
C SER A 235 6.35 -0.37 14.90
N THR A 236 6.00 0.56 14.02
CA THR A 236 4.95 1.54 14.29
C THR A 236 4.11 1.89 13.08
N VAL A 237 2.85 2.21 13.34
CA VAL A 237 1.99 3.00 12.45
C VAL A 237 1.74 4.34 13.13
N LEU A 238 1.95 5.44 12.42
CA LEU A 238 1.69 6.80 12.93
C LEU A 238 0.32 7.29 12.48
N LYS A 239 -0.41 7.98 13.37
CA LYS A 239 -1.60 8.76 13.04
C LYS A 239 -1.21 10.22 12.93
N ILE A 240 -1.38 10.83 11.76
CA ILE A 240 -0.93 12.18 11.43
C ILE A 240 -2.14 13.05 11.07
N HIS A 241 -2.33 14.13 11.82
CA HIS A 241 -3.39 15.11 11.62
C HIS A 241 -3.24 15.82 10.25
N PRO A 242 -4.33 16.29 9.59
CA PRO A 242 -4.28 17.07 8.35
C PRO A 242 -3.26 18.23 8.30
N GLU A 243 -2.89 18.77 9.47
CA GLU A 243 -1.84 19.80 9.63
C GLU A 243 -0.39 19.24 9.59
N GLY A 244 -0.18 17.96 9.31
CA GLY A 244 1.14 17.31 9.29
C GLY A 244 1.72 16.98 10.67
N LYS A 245 0.89 16.98 11.73
CA LYS A 245 1.33 16.72 13.11
C LYS A 245 1.01 15.29 13.53
N VAL A 246 1.98 14.57 14.08
CA VAL A 246 1.74 13.24 14.65
C VAL A 246 0.90 13.38 15.93
N ILE A 247 -0.27 12.74 15.93
CA ILE A 247 -1.25 12.78 17.03
C ILE A 247 -1.57 11.39 17.60
N GLY A 248 -0.96 10.33 17.07
CA GLY A 248 -1.07 9.02 17.66
C GLY A 248 -0.11 7.99 17.06
N SER A 249 -0.06 6.82 17.66
CA SER A 249 0.75 5.71 17.17
C SER A 249 0.22 4.34 17.60
N ILE A 250 0.45 3.34 16.77
CA ILE A 250 0.23 1.92 17.05
C ILE A 250 1.61 1.27 17.19
N ALA A 251 1.91 0.67 18.34
CA ALA A 251 3.12 -0.13 18.52
C ALA A 251 2.87 -1.59 18.11
N LEU A 252 3.80 -2.18 17.35
CA LEU A 252 3.73 -3.55 16.82
C LEU A 252 4.94 -4.39 17.26
N PRO A 253 4.85 -5.73 17.21
CA PRO A 253 5.91 -6.61 17.70
C PRO A 253 6.88 -7.05 16.58
N THR A 254 6.98 -6.28 15.49
CA THR A 254 7.95 -6.49 14.40
C THR A 254 8.28 -5.16 13.73
N ARG A 255 9.50 -5.03 13.20
CA ARG A 255 10.05 -3.75 12.71
C ARG A 255 9.56 -3.37 11.33
N HIS A 256 9.42 -4.32 10.41
CA HIS A 256 9.14 -4.06 9.00
C HIS A 256 7.64 -3.96 8.74
N ILE A 257 7.02 -2.88 9.23
CA ILE A 257 5.62 -2.53 8.97
C ILE A 257 5.51 -1.89 7.60
N THR A 258 4.66 -2.44 6.74
CA THR A 258 4.66 -2.11 5.30
C THR A 258 3.47 -1.26 4.89
N CYS A 259 2.25 -1.62 5.28
CA CYS A 259 1.06 -0.90 4.84
C CYS A 259 -0.12 -1.16 5.79
N VAL A 260 -1.20 -0.40 5.61
CA VAL A 260 -2.41 -0.47 6.43
C VAL A 260 -3.67 -0.42 5.58
N GLN A 261 -4.76 -1.02 6.08
CA GLN A 261 -6.08 -0.99 5.46
C GLN A 261 -7.18 -0.99 6.54
N PHE A 262 -8.17 -0.13 6.39
CA PHE A 262 -9.33 -0.12 7.26
C PHE A 262 -10.32 -1.24 6.93
N VAL A 263 -10.87 -1.84 7.97
CA VAL A 263 -11.96 -2.83 7.98
C VAL A 263 -12.95 -2.40 9.06
N GLY A 264 -13.97 -1.62 8.68
CA GLY A 264 -14.79 -0.91 9.66
C GLY A 264 -13.94 0.08 10.46
N THR A 265 -13.92 -0.05 11.79
CA THR A 265 -13.04 0.74 12.67
C THR A 265 -11.72 0.05 13.00
N GLU A 266 -11.52 -1.18 12.54
CA GLU A 266 -10.27 -1.91 12.70
C GLU A 266 -9.28 -1.52 11.59
N LEU A 267 -8.00 -1.47 11.96
CA LEU A 267 -6.90 -1.32 11.03
C LEU A 267 -6.18 -2.66 10.89
N VAL A 268 -6.19 -3.22 9.69
CA VAL A 268 -5.36 -4.36 9.31
C VAL A 268 -4.01 -3.83 8.82
N ILE A 269 -2.93 -4.44 9.30
CA ILE A 269 -1.57 -3.94 9.11
C ILE A 269 -0.72 -5.09 8.56
N THR A 270 -0.07 -4.86 7.42
CA THR A 270 0.86 -5.80 6.80
C THR A 270 2.28 -5.58 7.30
N SER A 271 3.09 -6.63 7.20
CA SER A 271 4.52 -6.57 7.52
C SER A 271 5.34 -7.44 6.56
N ALA A 272 6.65 -7.30 6.63
CA ALA A 272 7.61 -8.13 5.91
C ALA A 272 8.48 -8.93 6.87
N ALA A 273 9.13 -9.97 6.33
CA ALA A 273 10.11 -10.74 7.09
C ALA A 273 11.22 -9.80 7.61
N ASP A 274 11.61 -9.98 8.87
CA ASP A 274 12.73 -9.30 9.50
C ASP A 274 13.81 -10.33 9.82
N ALA A 275 14.42 -10.92 8.79
CA ALA A 275 15.45 -11.94 8.98
C ALA A 275 16.82 -11.32 9.34
N ASP A 276 16.96 -9.99 9.21
CA ASP A 276 18.23 -9.27 9.28
C ASP A 276 18.19 -8.18 10.36
N GLY A 277 18.62 -8.55 11.58
CA GLY A 277 18.89 -7.59 12.65
C GLY A 277 17.71 -7.26 13.57
N GLY A 278 16.57 -7.92 13.42
CA GLY A 278 15.49 -7.90 14.42
C GLY A 278 15.81 -8.74 15.67
N ASP A 279 15.10 -8.47 16.76
CA ASP A 279 15.10 -9.35 17.93
C ASP A 279 14.26 -10.61 17.69
N ASP A 280 14.29 -11.58 18.61
CA ASP A 280 13.57 -12.85 18.46
C ASP A 280 12.06 -12.67 18.20
N THR A 281 11.45 -11.61 18.76
CA THR A 281 10.03 -11.34 18.57
C THR A 281 9.77 -10.78 17.17
N SER A 282 10.58 -9.82 16.73
CA SER A 282 10.52 -9.24 15.40
C SER A 282 10.74 -10.28 14.31
N ASN A 283 11.72 -11.17 14.51
CA ASN A 283 12.05 -12.25 13.58
C ASN A 283 10.92 -13.29 13.51
N LYS A 284 10.28 -13.58 14.66
CA LYS A 284 9.13 -14.50 14.73
C LYS A 284 7.90 -13.95 14.01
N TYR A 285 7.62 -12.66 14.18
CA TYR A 285 6.38 -12.03 13.70
C TYR A 285 6.53 -11.21 12.42
N GLY A 286 7.74 -11.09 11.87
CA GLY A 286 7.97 -10.47 10.57
C GLY A 286 7.26 -11.25 9.46
N GLY A 287 6.45 -10.56 8.67
CA GLY A 287 5.65 -11.15 7.60
C GLY A 287 4.25 -11.58 8.04
N ALA A 288 3.88 -11.35 9.30
CA ALA A 288 2.55 -11.62 9.82
C ALA A 288 1.57 -10.47 9.51
N LEU A 289 0.28 -10.71 9.74
CA LEU A 289 -0.76 -9.67 9.72
C LEU A 289 -1.19 -9.31 11.13
N PHE A 290 -1.43 -8.03 11.35
CA PHE A 290 -1.91 -7.49 12.61
C PHE A 290 -3.27 -6.83 12.42
N LYS A 291 -4.07 -6.77 13.48
CA LYS A 291 -5.37 -6.09 13.47
C LYS A 291 -5.61 -5.41 14.80
N VAL A 292 -6.14 -4.19 14.77
CA VAL A 292 -6.46 -3.41 15.97
C VAL A 292 -7.61 -2.45 15.73
N ASP A 293 -8.56 -2.39 16.65
CA ASP A 293 -9.63 -1.39 16.61
C ASP A 293 -9.08 -0.02 16.99
N VAL A 294 -9.15 0.92 16.04
CA VAL A 294 -8.71 2.31 16.22
C VAL A 294 -9.86 3.27 16.47
N GLY A 295 -11.11 2.76 16.49
CA GLY A 295 -12.32 3.51 16.83
C GLY A 295 -12.79 4.50 15.77
N ILE A 296 -12.20 4.48 14.57
CA ILE A 296 -12.57 5.36 13.46
C ILE A 296 -12.49 4.61 12.13
N ALA A 297 -13.39 4.93 11.20
CA ALA A 297 -13.43 4.34 9.88
C ALA A 297 -12.46 5.01 8.89
N GLY A 298 -11.99 4.23 7.93
CA GLY A 298 -11.23 4.69 6.77
C GLY A 298 -12.10 5.32 5.68
N LEU A 299 -11.46 6.07 4.78
CA LEU A 299 -12.05 6.35 3.47
C LEU A 299 -12.13 5.08 2.62
N GLU A 300 -13.13 5.02 1.75
CA GLU A 300 -13.27 3.94 0.77
C GLU A 300 -12.21 4.08 -0.32
N PRO A 301 -11.49 3.00 -0.68
CA PRO A 301 -10.65 3.00 -1.86
C PRO A 301 -11.45 3.27 -3.12
N PHE A 302 -10.91 4.08 -4.03
CA PHE A 302 -11.47 4.22 -5.37
C PHE A 302 -11.25 2.94 -6.18
N LYS A 303 -12.04 2.80 -7.26
CA LYS A 303 -11.97 1.67 -8.19
C LYS A 303 -11.41 2.16 -9.53
N PHE A 304 -10.65 1.31 -10.22
CA PHE A 304 -10.16 1.60 -11.56
C PHE A 304 -11.29 1.50 -12.59
N ARG A 305 -11.37 2.43 -13.54
CA ARG A 305 -12.33 2.39 -14.65
C ARG A 305 -11.65 1.86 -15.90
N LEU A 306 -12.08 0.67 -16.34
CA LEU A 306 -11.67 0.03 -17.60
C LEU A 306 -12.20 0.75 -18.85
#